data_AF-A0A842X6M9-F1
#
_entry.id   AF-A0A842X6M9-F1
#
_cell.length_a   1.000
_cell.length_b   1.000
_cell.length_c   1.000
_cell.angle_alpha   90.00
_cell.angle_beta   90.00
_cell.angle_gamma   90.00
#
_symmetry.space_group_name_H-M   'P 1'
#
loop_
_entity.id
_entity.type
_entity.pdbx_description
1 polymer ?
#
loop_
_entity_poly.entity_id
_entity_poly.type
_entity_poly.pdbx_seq_one_letter_code
_entity_poly.pdbx_strand_id
1 'polypeptide(L)'
;MEIPLKIKGELIRSYLKGKNLSDLSREYNIEIEEIKRILNEWINGYFKLYDDDYYIRQIASLMLEKDLKPEDIVQGYYYYEIFRDMDKEEVMRFIISLKNMEEDRRKSLIENSLRMMKLNRYSGIDYSEIPQALDRMVLRAGELKENIDSSERRISELESKERELEERVLELEREINRRKEYLEILLFMERHLDMGHEDIKDFILDAKKLNYSKKDLMEISRAIRTMNERGLGVEQFIRLVDYLEGLMDLGLSVSFIKNLEEDLERRGLKLQKYLKEMDDLIEDKLLYEKNVDDLKKEAKSLENQIRSMRNEIREYLKKVKPKMK
;
A
#
# COMPACT_ATOMS: atom_id res chain seq x y z
N MET A 1 30.50 -14.61 -62.93
CA MET A 1 30.29 -15.94 -63.53
C MET A 1 28.80 -16.07 -63.80
N GLU A 2 28.39 -16.41 -65.01
CA GLU A 2 26.96 -16.54 -65.34
C GLU A 2 26.43 -17.87 -64.80
N ILE A 3 25.39 -17.84 -63.97
CA ILE A 3 24.81 -19.04 -63.35
C ILE A 3 24.00 -19.80 -64.42
N PRO A 4 24.32 -21.09 -64.67
CA PRO A 4 23.63 -21.88 -65.69
C PRO A 4 22.12 -21.95 -65.49
N LEU A 5 21.36 -21.94 -66.59
CA LEU A 5 19.89 -21.98 -66.58
C LEU A 5 19.33 -23.19 -65.79
N LYS A 6 20.04 -24.33 -65.81
CA LYS A 6 19.69 -25.52 -65.03
C LYS A 6 19.71 -25.25 -63.52
N ILE A 7 20.73 -24.53 -63.03
CA ILE A 7 20.88 -24.17 -61.62
C ILE A 7 19.84 -23.11 -61.24
N LYS A 8 19.61 -22.10 -62.11
CA LYS A 8 18.52 -21.12 -61.91
C LYS A 8 17.16 -21.82 -61.75
N GLY A 9 16.89 -22.84 -62.57
CA GLY A 9 15.63 -23.58 -62.51
C GLY A 9 15.46 -24.49 -61.30
N GLU A 10 16.52 -25.15 -60.85
CA GLU A 10 16.50 -25.93 -59.60
C GLU A 10 16.30 -25.03 -58.38
N LEU A 11 16.92 -23.85 -58.37
CA LEU A 11 16.74 -22.84 -57.33
C LEU A 11 15.30 -22.33 -57.27
N ILE A 12 14.71 -21.94 -58.41
CA ILE A 12 13.32 -21.48 -58.48
C ILE A 12 12.35 -22.57 -58.00
N ARG A 13 12.57 -23.83 -58.41
CA ARG A 13 11.77 -24.97 -57.95
C ARG A 13 11.86 -25.19 -56.45
N SER A 14 13.05 -25.02 -55.87
CA SER A 14 13.28 -25.17 -54.44
C SER A 14 12.66 -24.03 -53.63
N TYR A 15 12.68 -22.81 -54.16
CA TYR A 15 12.00 -21.65 -53.58
C TYR A 15 10.48 -21.82 -53.57
N LEU A 16 9.88 -22.24 -54.70
CA LEU A 16 8.44 -22.53 -54.79
C LEU A 16 7.97 -23.67 -53.86
N LYS A 17 8.90 -24.53 -53.42
CA LYS A 17 8.64 -25.57 -52.41
C LYS A 17 8.83 -25.10 -50.97
N GLY A 18 9.11 -23.81 -50.75
CA GLY A 18 9.15 -23.19 -49.42
C GLY A 18 10.53 -23.14 -48.78
N LYS A 19 11.62 -23.40 -49.51
CA LYS A 19 12.97 -23.11 -49.00
C LYS A 19 13.18 -21.60 -48.94
N ASN A 20 13.63 -21.11 -47.79
CA ASN A 20 13.96 -19.69 -47.62
C ASN A 20 15.25 -19.32 -48.37
N LEU A 21 15.47 -18.03 -48.58
CA LEU A 21 16.62 -17.51 -49.35
C LEU A 21 17.97 -17.88 -48.71
N SER A 22 18.04 -17.97 -47.39
CA SER A 22 19.26 -18.34 -46.65
C SER A 22 19.68 -19.79 -46.89
N ASP A 23 18.73 -20.71 -46.93
CA ASP A 23 18.97 -22.13 -47.17
C ASP A 23 19.38 -22.36 -48.63
N LEU A 24 18.74 -21.66 -49.57
CA LEU A 24 19.12 -21.68 -50.99
C LEU A 24 20.52 -21.10 -51.20
N SER A 25 20.86 -20.03 -50.48
CA SER A 25 22.19 -19.41 -50.55
C SER A 25 23.30 -20.38 -50.16
N ARG A 26 23.07 -21.14 -49.08
CA ARG A 26 24.02 -22.15 -48.60
C ARG A 26 24.10 -23.38 -49.52
N GLU A 27 22.96 -23.85 -50.02
CA GLU A 27 22.88 -25.06 -50.84
C GLU A 27 23.53 -24.88 -52.22
N TYR A 28 23.31 -23.72 -52.85
CA TYR A 28 23.82 -23.43 -54.18
C TYR A 28 25.11 -22.59 -54.18
N ASN A 29 25.59 -22.15 -53.00
CA ASN A 29 26.73 -21.25 -52.84
C ASN A 29 26.60 -19.96 -53.67
N ILE A 30 25.42 -19.34 -53.60
CA ILE A 30 25.07 -18.11 -54.32
C ILE A 30 24.64 -17.06 -53.28
N GLU A 31 25.08 -15.80 -53.43
CA GLU A 31 24.69 -14.72 -52.52
C GLU A 31 23.17 -14.46 -52.55
N ILE A 32 22.58 -14.12 -51.41
CA ILE A 32 21.12 -13.90 -51.29
C ILE A 32 20.61 -12.85 -52.29
N GLU A 33 21.36 -11.78 -52.52
CA GLU A 33 20.97 -10.74 -53.49
C GLU A 33 21.01 -11.23 -54.94
N GLU A 34 21.94 -12.12 -55.27
CA GLU A 34 22.01 -12.78 -56.56
C GLU A 34 20.84 -13.77 -56.74
N ILE A 35 20.44 -14.48 -55.69
CA ILE A 35 19.24 -15.33 -55.65
C ILE A 35 17.97 -14.49 -55.90
N LYS A 36 17.81 -13.37 -55.19
CA LYS A 36 16.68 -12.44 -55.40
C LYS A 36 16.65 -11.92 -56.84
N ARG A 37 17.81 -11.60 -57.42
CA ARG A 37 17.89 -11.17 -58.82
C ARG A 37 17.41 -12.25 -59.78
N ILE A 38 17.85 -13.50 -59.59
CA ILE A 38 17.41 -14.65 -60.40
C ILE A 38 15.89 -14.87 -60.29
N LEU A 39 15.33 -14.80 -59.07
CA LEU A 39 13.89 -14.91 -58.85
C LEU A 39 13.14 -13.77 -59.55
N ASN A 40 13.60 -12.53 -59.42
CA ASN A 40 13.01 -11.36 -60.09
C ASN A 40 13.12 -11.43 -61.62
N GLU A 41 14.25 -11.92 -62.16
CA GLU A 41 14.41 -12.15 -63.60
C GLU A 41 13.35 -13.13 -64.12
N TRP A 42 13.09 -14.21 -63.39
CA TRP A 42 12.06 -15.17 -63.75
C TRP A 42 10.64 -14.62 -63.55
N ILE A 43 10.33 -13.99 -62.41
CA ILE A 43 9.02 -13.38 -62.12
C ILE A 43 8.62 -12.38 -63.20
N ASN A 44 9.57 -11.56 -63.67
CA ASN A 44 9.32 -10.59 -64.74
C ASN A 44 9.33 -11.20 -66.15
N GLY A 45 9.63 -12.50 -66.29
CA GLY A 45 9.53 -13.23 -67.55
C GLY A 45 10.74 -13.13 -68.46
N TYR A 46 11.92 -12.75 -67.95
CA TYR A 46 13.15 -12.68 -68.74
C TYR A 46 13.65 -14.07 -69.19
N PHE A 47 13.22 -15.14 -68.51
CA PHE A 47 13.35 -16.52 -68.99
C PHE A 47 12.17 -17.35 -68.47
N LYS A 48 11.85 -18.45 -69.17
CA LYS A 48 10.74 -19.34 -68.81
C LYS A 48 11.24 -20.64 -68.20
N LEU A 49 10.51 -21.12 -67.19
CA LEU A 49 10.77 -22.42 -66.56
C LEU A 49 9.68 -23.46 -66.78
N TYR A 50 8.44 -23.00 -66.98
CA TYR A 50 7.27 -23.81 -67.27
C TYR A 50 6.51 -23.18 -68.44
N ASP A 51 5.77 -24.02 -69.17
CA ASP A 51 4.80 -23.54 -70.14
C ASP A 51 3.57 -23.05 -69.37
N ASP A 52 3.27 -21.75 -69.51
CA ASP A 52 2.17 -21.02 -68.87
C ASP A 52 2.28 -20.82 -67.33
N ASP A 53 3.31 -20.06 -66.90
CA ASP A 53 3.65 -19.80 -65.49
C ASP A 53 3.16 -18.46 -64.92
N TYR A 54 2.19 -17.79 -65.58
CA TYR A 54 1.76 -16.44 -65.22
C TYR A 54 1.31 -16.31 -63.75
N TYR A 55 0.38 -17.15 -63.31
CA TYR A 55 -0.13 -17.12 -61.93
C TYR A 55 0.92 -17.58 -60.91
N ILE A 56 1.79 -18.52 -61.30
CA ILE A 56 2.89 -18.99 -60.44
C ILE A 56 3.87 -17.83 -60.20
N ARG A 57 4.16 -17.00 -61.21
CA ARG A 57 5.01 -15.82 -61.08
C ARG A 57 4.36 -14.72 -60.23
N GLN A 58 3.04 -14.52 -60.32
CA GLN A 58 2.33 -13.59 -59.43
C GLN A 58 2.41 -14.03 -57.97
N ILE A 59 2.17 -15.31 -57.70
CA ILE A 59 2.27 -15.87 -56.35
C ILE A 59 3.71 -15.78 -55.84
N ALA A 60 4.70 -16.10 -56.67
CA ALA A 60 6.11 -15.98 -56.29
C ALA A 60 6.54 -14.53 -56.03
N SER A 61 5.99 -13.56 -56.76
CA SER A 61 6.20 -12.13 -56.49
C SER A 61 5.69 -11.74 -55.10
N LEU A 62 4.48 -12.20 -54.75
CA LEU A 62 3.90 -11.95 -53.43
C LEU A 62 4.70 -12.64 -52.31
N MET A 63 5.15 -13.87 -52.52
CA MET A 63 6.04 -14.58 -51.60
C MET A 63 7.33 -13.80 -51.33
N LEU A 64 7.91 -13.23 -52.38
CA LEU A 64 9.18 -12.51 -52.28
C LEU A 64 9.01 -11.14 -51.62
N GLU A 65 7.94 -10.42 -51.96
CA GLU A 65 7.67 -9.08 -51.42
C GLU A 65 7.24 -9.13 -49.93
N LYS A 66 6.43 -10.12 -49.56
CA LYS A 66 5.83 -10.23 -48.23
C LYS A 66 6.50 -11.28 -47.33
N ASP A 67 7.58 -11.90 -47.80
CA ASP A 67 8.30 -12.99 -47.11
C ASP A 67 7.39 -14.16 -46.69
N LEU A 68 6.51 -14.59 -47.62
CA LEU A 68 5.54 -15.65 -47.36
C LEU A 68 6.04 -17.01 -47.83
N LYS A 69 5.66 -18.06 -47.10
CA LYS A 69 5.88 -19.46 -47.49
C LYS A 69 4.67 -20.04 -48.23
N PRO A 70 4.83 -21.14 -48.97
CA PRO A 70 3.70 -21.82 -49.61
C PRO A 70 2.60 -22.21 -48.62
N GLU A 71 2.94 -22.56 -47.38
CA GLU A 71 1.97 -22.85 -46.33
C GLU A 71 1.11 -21.63 -45.96
N ASP A 72 1.70 -20.44 -45.94
CA ASP A 72 0.99 -19.18 -45.65
C ASP A 72 0.02 -18.82 -46.77
N ILE A 73 0.39 -19.10 -48.03
CA ILE A 73 -0.46 -18.92 -49.21
C ILE A 73 -1.67 -19.84 -49.16
N VAL A 74 -1.43 -21.13 -48.86
CA VAL A 74 -2.48 -22.14 -48.76
C VAL A 74 -3.43 -21.79 -47.62
N GLN A 75 -2.89 -21.39 -46.46
CA GLN A 75 -3.71 -20.92 -45.34
C GLN A 75 -4.52 -19.68 -45.72
N GLY A 76 -3.90 -18.66 -46.32
CA GLY A 76 -4.57 -17.45 -46.77
C GLY A 76 -5.72 -17.71 -47.74
N TYR A 77 -5.54 -18.65 -48.67
CA TYR A 77 -6.61 -19.09 -49.58
C TYR A 77 -7.76 -19.77 -48.82
N TYR A 78 -7.46 -20.66 -47.86
CA TYR A 78 -8.51 -21.27 -47.03
C TYR A 78 -9.24 -20.25 -46.17
N TYR A 79 -8.53 -19.30 -45.57
CA TYR A 79 -9.15 -18.18 -44.86
C TYR A 79 -10.08 -17.40 -45.78
N TYR A 80 -9.63 -17.07 -46.99
CA TYR A 80 -10.46 -16.41 -47.97
C TYR A 80 -11.70 -17.22 -48.33
N GLU A 81 -11.58 -18.49 -48.71
CA GLU A 81 -12.73 -19.35 -49.05
C GLU A 81 -13.74 -19.48 -47.89
N ILE A 82 -13.26 -19.62 -46.65
CA ILE A 82 -14.14 -19.71 -45.47
C ILE A 82 -14.89 -18.40 -45.20
N PHE A 83 -14.25 -17.26 -45.45
CA PHE A 83 -14.76 -15.95 -45.06
C PHE A 83 -15.21 -15.07 -46.23
N ARG A 84 -15.14 -15.55 -47.48
CA ARG A 84 -15.48 -14.78 -48.69
C ARG A 84 -16.93 -14.30 -48.67
N ASP A 85 -17.82 -15.13 -48.14
CA ASP A 85 -19.26 -14.89 -48.12
C ASP A 85 -19.80 -14.49 -46.74
N MET A 86 -18.92 -14.35 -45.73
CA MET A 86 -19.30 -13.97 -44.35
C MET A 86 -19.11 -12.47 -44.13
N ASP A 87 -20.09 -11.81 -43.51
CA ASP A 87 -19.99 -10.39 -43.18
C ASP A 87 -18.99 -10.13 -42.03
N LYS A 88 -18.57 -8.87 -41.87
CA LYS A 88 -17.55 -8.47 -40.89
C LYS A 88 -17.97 -8.79 -39.45
N GLU A 89 -19.25 -8.74 -39.12
CA GLU A 89 -19.76 -9.06 -37.78
C GLU A 89 -19.72 -10.56 -37.50
N GLU A 90 -20.08 -11.39 -38.47
CA GLU A 90 -20.04 -12.85 -38.35
C GLU A 90 -18.61 -13.36 -38.16
N VAL A 91 -17.65 -12.80 -38.91
CA VAL A 91 -16.23 -13.10 -38.72
C VAL A 91 -15.74 -12.70 -37.33
N MET A 92 -16.16 -11.52 -36.83
CA MET A 92 -15.81 -11.09 -35.48
C MET A 92 -16.44 -11.97 -34.40
N ARG A 93 -17.70 -12.39 -34.57
CA ARG A 93 -18.36 -13.34 -33.66
C ARG A 93 -17.66 -14.70 -33.66
N PHE A 94 -17.20 -15.18 -34.81
CA PHE A 94 -16.40 -16.41 -34.91
C PHE A 94 -15.06 -16.28 -34.17
N ILE A 95 -14.33 -15.17 -34.35
CA ILE A 95 -13.07 -14.90 -33.64
C ILE A 95 -13.29 -14.80 -32.12
N ILE A 96 -14.33 -14.09 -31.68
CA ILE A 96 -14.69 -13.98 -30.26
C ILE A 96 -15.05 -15.36 -29.69
N SER A 97 -15.82 -16.16 -30.44
CA SER A 97 -16.19 -17.51 -30.04
C SER A 97 -14.98 -18.43 -29.91
N LEU A 98 -14.02 -18.35 -30.85
CA LEU A 98 -12.74 -19.06 -30.74
C LEU A 98 -11.91 -18.58 -29.54
N LYS A 99 -11.85 -17.27 -29.28
CA LYS A 99 -11.09 -16.71 -28.15
C LYS A 99 -11.66 -17.18 -26.80
N ASN A 100 -12.99 -17.32 -26.71
CA ASN A 100 -13.69 -17.77 -25.51
C ASN A 100 -13.67 -19.30 -25.32
N MET A 101 -13.14 -20.08 -26.26
CA MET A 101 -12.90 -21.50 -26.06
C MET A 101 -11.65 -21.75 -25.23
N GLU A 102 -11.72 -22.76 -24.35
CA GLU A 102 -10.55 -23.29 -23.65
C GLU A 102 -9.43 -23.68 -24.63
N GLU A 103 -8.19 -23.40 -24.27
CA GLU A 103 -7.04 -23.46 -25.17
C GLU A 103 -6.87 -24.82 -25.83
N ASP A 104 -7.07 -25.92 -25.08
CA ASP A 104 -6.95 -27.28 -25.59
C ASP A 104 -8.06 -27.63 -26.60
N ARG A 105 -9.29 -27.16 -26.35
CA ARG A 105 -10.42 -27.31 -27.28
C ARG A 105 -10.24 -26.47 -28.54
N ARG A 106 -9.76 -25.24 -28.39
CA ARG A 106 -9.43 -24.36 -29.52
C ARG A 106 -8.34 -24.96 -30.39
N LYS A 107 -7.24 -25.46 -29.80
CA LYS A 107 -6.17 -26.15 -30.52
C LYS A 107 -6.68 -27.39 -31.24
N SER A 108 -7.46 -28.25 -30.56
CA SER A 108 -8.03 -29.45 -31.18
C SER A 108 -8.99 -29.15 -32.33
N LEU A 109 -9.83 -28.12 -32.20
CA LEU A 109 -10.74 -27.68 -33.27
C LEU A 109 -9.94 -27.19 -34.49
N ILE A 110 -8.98 -26.28 -34.28
CA ILE A 110 -8.11 -25.76 -35.35
C ILE A 110 -7.34 -26.90 -36.02
N GLU A 111 -6.79 -27.81 -35.23
CA GLU A 111 -6.00 -28.94 -35.74
C GLU A 111 -6.87 -29.95 -36.52
N ASN A 112 -8.09 -30.23 -36.06
CA ASN A 112 -9.04 -31.07 -36.78
C ASN A 112 -9.55 -30.40 -38.05
N SER A 113 -9.87 -29.11 -38.02
CA SER A 113 -10.24 -28.34 -39.22
C SER A 113 -9.10 -28.32 -40.25
N LEU A 114 -7.86 -28.09 -39.81
CA LEU A 114 -6.66 -28.19 -40.66
C LEU A 114 -6.45 -29.62 -41.21
N ARG A 115 -6.74 -30.66 -40.43
CA ARG A 115 -6.67 -32.07 -40.90
C ARG A 115 -7.77 -32.38 -41.92
N MET A 116 -8.99 -31.89 -41.72
CA MET A 116 -10.09 -32.04 -42.68
C MET A 116 -9.80 -31.30 -43.99
N MET A 117 -9.15 -30.13 -43.94
CA MET A 117 -8.69 -29.42 -45.14
C MET A 117 -7.52 -30.14 -45.84
N LYS A 118 -6.60 -30.76 -45.07
CA LYS A 118 -5.47 -31.55 -45.63
C LYS A 118 -5.89 -32.83 -46.35
N LEU A 119 -7.11 -33.33 -46.17
CA LEU A 119 -7.61 -34.54 -46.84
C LEU A 119 -7.92 -34.30 -48.33
N ASN A 120 -8.07 -33.04 -48.77
CA ASN A 120 -8.10 -32.68 -50.19
C ASN A 120 -6.71 -32.21 -50.63
N ARG A 121 -5.84 -33.14 -51.05
CA ARG A 121 -4.55 -32.78 -51.67
C ARG A 121 -4.78 -32.27 -53.10
N TYR A 122 -5.00 -30.96 -53.20
CA TYR A 122 -4.80 -30.09 -54.39
C TYR A 122 -5.61 -30.37 -55.66
N SER A 123 -6.80 -30.95 -55.56
CA SER A 123 -7.75 -30.94 -56.68
C SER A 123 -8.84 -29.89 -56.42
N GLY A 124 -8.72 -28.70 -57.02
CA GLY A 124 -9.79 -27.70 -57.04
C GLY A 124 -9.45 -26.28 -56.58
N ILE A 125 -8.18 -25.95 -56.33
CA ILE A 125 -7.78 -24.56 -56.03
C ILE A 125 -7.69 -23.78 -57.35
N ASP A 126 -8.54 -22.75 -57.51
CA ASP A 126 -8.37 -21.77 -58.58
C ASP A 126 -7.27 -20.77 -58.17
N TYR A 127 -6.09 -20.93 -58.79
CA TYR A 127 -4.91 -20.12 -58.49
C TYR A 127 -5.07 -18.64 -58.91
N SER A 128 -6.12 -18.29 -59.65
CA SER A 128 -6.38 -16.90 -60.06
C SER A 128 -6.91 -16.03 -58.92
N GLU A 129 -7.54 -16.60 -57.89
CA GLU A 129 -8.13 -15.85 -56.77
C GLU A 129 -7.17 -15.63 -55.60
N ILE A 130 -6.07 -16.40 -55.55
CA ILE A 130 -5.08 -16.39 -54.47
C ILE A 130 -4.43 -15.01 -54.25
N PRO A 131 -4.01 -14.25 -55.29
CA PRO A 131 -3.43 -12.93 -55.09
C PRO A 131 -4.37 -11.96 -54.36
N GLN A 132 -5.65 -11.90 -54.79
CA GLN A 132 -6.64 -11.03 -54.16
C GLN A 132 -7.02 -11.49 -52.74
N ALA A 133 -7.02 -12.80 -52.49
CA ALA A 133 -7.22 -13.37 -51.16
C ALA A 133 -6.14 -12.90 -50.18
N LEU A 134 -4.87 -12.93 -50.61
CA LEU A 134 -3.73 -12.50 -49.79
C LEU A 134 -3.74 -10.99 -49.52
N ASP A 135 -4.03 -10.17 -50.54
CA ASP A 135 -4.15 -8.72 -50.36
C ASP A 135 -5.24 -8.37 -49.34
N ARG A 136 -6.40 -9.04 -49.42
CA ARG A 136 -7.49 -8.89 -48.43
C ARG A 136 -7.07 -9.32 -47.04
N MET A 137 -6.31 -10.41 -46.91
CA MET A 137 -5.80 -10.88 -45.62
C MET A 137 -4.83 -9.86 -44.99
N VAL A 138 -3.90 -9.31 -45.76
CA VAL A 138 -2.93 -8.31 -45.29
C VAL A 138 -3.63 -7.02 -44.86
N LEU A 139 -4.57 -6.52 -45.68
CA LEU A 139 -5.39 -5.36 -45.31
C LEU A 139 -6.15 -5.57 -44.00
N ARG A 140 -6.79 -6.74 -43.86
CA ARG A 140 -7.58 -7.08 -42.67
C ARG A 140 -6.71 -7.29 -41.43
N ALA A 141 -5.49 -7.81 -41.59
CA ALA A 141 -4.51 -7.89 -40.51
C ALA A 141 -4.06 -6.50 -40.04
N GLY A 142 -3.90 -5.54 -40.96
CA GLY A 142 -3.66 -4.14 -40.65
C GLY A 142 -4.79 -3.51 -39.81
N GLU A 143 -6.04 -3.66 -40.27
CA GLU A 143 -7.23 -3.17 -39.53
C GLU A 143 -7.34 -3.78 -38.14
N LEU A 144 -7.07 -5.09 -37.99
CA LEU A 144 -7.11 -5.77 -36.70
C LEU A 144 -6.03 -5.26 -35.76
N LYS A 145 -4.82 -5.01 -36.26
CA LYS A 145 -3.72 -4.45 -35.47
C LYS A 145 -4.06 -3.06 -34.95
N GLU A 146 -4.59 -2.17 -35.79
CA GLU A 146 -5.01 -0.84 -35.36
C GLU A 146 -6.09 -0.88 -34.27
N ASN A 147 -7.05 -1.82 -34.38
CA ASN A 147 -8.08 -2.00 -33.36
C ASN A 147 -7.52 -2.56 -32.04
N ILE A 148 -6.54 -3.46 -32.10
CA ILE A 148 -5.84 -3.98 -30.92
C ILE A 148 -5.08 -2.84 -30.24
N ASP A 149 -4.27 -2.08 -30.98
CA ASP A 149 -3.50 -0.95 -30.45
C ASP A 149 -4.41 0.11 -29.82
N SER A 150 -5.56 0.39 -30.46
CA SER A 150 -6.57 1.31 -29.91
C SER A 150 -7.21 0.76 -28.62
N SER A 151 -7.47 -0.54 -28.56
CA SER A 151 -8.07 -1.18 -27.37
C SER A 151 -7.09 -1.22 -26.21
N GLU A 152 -5.81 -1.47 -26.46
CA GLU A 152 -4.75 -1.46 -25.45
C GLU A 152 -4.57 -0.07 -24.84
N ARG A 153 -4.57 1.00 -25.67
CA ARG A 153 -4.57 2.38 -25.15
C ARG A 153 -5.78 2.64 -24.27
N ARG A 154 -6.97 2.18 -24.69
CA ARG A 154 -8.21 2.37 -23.94
C ARG A 154 -8.19 1.63 -22.60
N ILE A 155 -7.64 0.42 -22.55
CA ILE A 155 -7.45 -0.34 -21.31
C ILE A 155 -6.51 0.43 -20.38
N SER A 156 -5.37 0.92 -20.88
CA SER A 156 -4.43 1.67 -20.06
C SER A 156 -5.04 2.96 -19.48
N GLU A 157 -5.84 3.69 -20.28
CA GLU A 157 -6.62 4.85 -19.81
C GLU A 157 -7.59 4.47 -18.69
N LEU A 158 -8.30 3.35 -18.84
CA LEU A 158 -9.28 2.87 -17.86
C LEU A 158 -8.60 2.42 -16.56
N GLU A 159 -7.50 1.69 -16.63
CA GLU A 159 -6.70 1.27 -15.46
C GLU A 159 -6.11 2.46 -14.70
N SER A 160 -5.73 3.53 -15.41
CA SER A 160 -5.27 4.77 -14.76
C SER A 160 -6.42 5.44 -14.01
N LYS A 161 -7.62 5.47 -14.62
CA LYS A 161 -8.81 6.07 -14.01
C LYS A 161 -9.35 5.25 -12.85
N GLU A 162 -9.25 3.94 -12.92
CA GLU A 162 -9.59 3.03 -11.81
C GLU A 162 -8.73 3.32 -10.58
N ARG A 163 -7.41 3.40 -10.75
CA ARG A 163 -6.48 3.77 -9.67
C ARG A 163 -6.80 5.12 -9.04
N GLU A 164 -7.08 6.14 -9.85
CA GLU A 164 -7.48 7.47 -9.35
C GLU A 164 -8.77 7.41 -8.51
N LEU A 165 -9.74 6.60 -8.94
CA LEU A 165 -11.00 6.41 -8.20
C LEU A 165 -10.78 5.64 -6.90
N GLU A 166 -9.95 4.60 -6.89
CA GLU A 166 -9.60 3.84 -5.68
C GLU A 166 -8.94 4.73 -4.62
N GLU A 167 -7.98 5.57 -5.03
CA GLU A 167 -7.35 6.55 -4.13
C GLU A 167 -8.39 7.51 -3.53
N ARG A 168 -9.30 8.01 -4.36
CA ARG A 168 -10.35 8.93 -3.91
C ARG A 168 -11.36 8.28 -2.98
N VAL A 169 -11.69 7.00 -3.19
CA VAL A 169 -12.53 6.23 -2.26
C VAL A 169 -11.83 6.10 -0.91
N LEU A 170 -10.55 5.74 -0.88
CA LEU A 170 -9.77 5.65 0.36
C LEU A 170 -9.70 6.98 1.11
N GLU A 171 -9.55 8.10 0.41
CA GLU A 171 -9.60 9.44 1.03
C GLU A 171 -10.97 9.73 1.65
N LEU A 172 -12.05 9.44 0.94
CA LEU A 172 -13.42 9.63 1.43
C LEU A 172 -13.72 8.73 2.64
N GLU A 173 -13.26 7.47 2.64
CA GLU A 173 -13.41 6.57 3.78
C GLU A 173 -12.69 7.09 5.03
N ARG A 174 -11.47 7.62 4.86
CA ARG A 174 -10.72 8.27 5.94
C ARG A 174 -11.48 9.50 6.46
N GLU A 175 -12.06 10.30 5.58
CA GLU A 175 -12.83 11.48 5.98
C GLU A 175 -14.12 11.08 6.73
N ILE A 176 -14.85 10.07 6.24
CA ILE A 176 -16.05 9.53 6.89
C ILE A 176 -15.71 9.03 8.29
N ASN A 177 -14.61 8.28 8.47
CA ASN A 177 -14.21 7.80 9.78
C ASN A 177 -13.89 8.94 10.75
N ARG A 178 -13.12 9.96 10.30
CA ARG A 178 -12.88 11.16 11.12
C ARG A 178 -14.17 11.87 11.51
N ARG A 179 -15.12 12.03 10.58
CA ARG A 179 -16.41 12.68 10.85
C ARG A 179 -17.28 11.87 11.82
N LYS A 180 -17.31 10.53 11.68
CA LYS A 180 -18.01 9.63 12.63
C LYS A 180 -17.44 9.76 14.03
N GLU A 181 -16.12 9.84 14.16
CA GLU A 181 -15.46 10.04 15.45
C GLU A 181 -15.83 11.37 16.10
N TYR A 182 -15.90 12.46 15.32
CA TYR A 182 -16.40 13.76 15.84
C TYR A 182 -17.85 13.68 16.29
N LEU A 183 -18.69 13.02 15.49
CA LEU A 183 -20.11 12.87 15.79
C LEU A 183 -20.33 12.09 17.09
N GLU A 184 -19.53 11.07 17.34
CA GLU A 184 -19.58 10.25 18.55
C GLU A 184 -19.29 11.08 19.81
N ILE A 185 -18.26 11.94 19.77
CA ILE A 185 -17.92 12.85 20.87
C ILE A 185 -19.04 13.87 21.07
N LEU A 186 -19.52 14.51 19.99
CA LEU A 186 -20.61 15.49 20.03
C LEU A 186 -21.87 14.91 20.68
N LEU A 187 -22.33 13.74 20.20
CA LEU A 187 -23.51 13.06 20.75
C LEU A 187 -23.30 12.63 22.20
N PHE A 188 -22.09 12.24 22.58
CA PHE A 188 -21.79 11.90 23.97
C PHE A 188 -21.88 13.14 24.86
N MET A 189 -21.31 14.26 24.44
CA MET A 189 -21.32 15.51 25.21
C MET A 189 -22.73 16.09 25.32
N GLU A 190 -23.50 16.10 24.24
CA GLU A 190 -24.88 16.60 24.19
C GLU A 190 -25.80 15.84 25.16
N ARG A 191 -25.65 14.51 25.25
CA ARG A 191 -26.45 13.69 26.18
C ARG A 191 -26.12 13.90 27.66
N HIS A 192 -24.92 14.37 28.00
CA HIS A 192 -24.42 14.31 29.38
C HIS A 192 -24.12 15.68 30.00
N LEU A 193 -23.97 16.71 29.18
CA LEU A 193 -23.58 18.04 29.65
C LEU A 193 -24.73 19.05 29.67
N ASP A 194 -25.90 18.70 29.13
CA ASP A 194 -27.06 19.61 29.01
C ASP A 194 -26.66 20.96 28.37
N MET A 195 -25.75 20.90 27.39
CA MET A 195 -25.20 22.03 26.66
C MET A 195 -25.79 22.09 25.25
N GLY A 196 -25.93 23.30 24.70
CA GLY A 196 -26.33 23.49 23.31
C GLY A 196 -25.30 22.95 22.32
N HIS A 197 -25.76 22.54 21.14
CA HIS A 197 -24.91 21.94 20.11
C HIS A 197 -23.75 22.85 19.68
N GLU A 198 -23.98 24.16 19.57
CA GLU A 198 -22.92 25.12 19.23
C GLU A 198 -21.91 25.31 20.37
N ASP A 199 -22.35 25.33 21.64
CA ASP A 199 -21.44 25.45 22.79
C ASP A 199 -20.50 24.25 22.91
N ILE A 200 -21.01 23.04 22.64
CA ILE A 200 -20.21 21.80 22.64
C ILE A 200 -19.19 21.83 21.49
N LYS A 201 -19.62 22.31 20.32
CA LYS A 201 -18.75 22.40 19.14
C LYS A 201 -17.61 23.39 19.37
N ASP A 202 -17.90 24.56 19.95
CA ASP A 202 -16.90 25.55 20.31
C ASP A 202 -15.94 25.00 21.38
N PHE A 203 -16.46 24.30 22.39
CA PHE A 203 -15.63 23.61 23.39
C PHE A 203 -14.66 22.60 22.76
N ILE A 204 -15.13 21.75 21.85
CA ILE A 204 -14.28 20.75 21.17
C ILE A 204 -13.21 21.45 20.31
N LEU A 205 -13.56 22.55 19.62
CA LEU A 205 -12.62 23.32 18.82
C LEU A 205 -11.55 23.99 19.67
N ASP A 206 -11.90 24.52 20.83
CA ASP A 206 -10.94 25.14 21.74
C ASP A 206 -10.06 24.11 22.45
N ALA A 207 -10.62 22.97 22.87
CA ALA A 207 -9.84 21.88 23.45
C ALA A 207 -8.83 21.28 22.46
N LYS A 208 -9.14 21.25 21.16
CA LYS A 208 -8.18 20.89 20.12
C LYS A 208 -7.00 21.85 20.03
N LYS A 209 -7.22 23.16 20.18
CA LYS A 209 -6.13 24.15 20.17
C LYS A 209 -5.16 23.93 21.34
N LEU A 210 -5.65 23.30 22.41
CA LEU A 210 -4.90 22.92 23.60
C LEU A 210 -4.31 21.49 23.53
N ASN A 211 -4.31 20.85 22.36
CA ASN A 211 -3.79 19.50 22.12
C ASN A 211 -4.48 18.37 22.93
N TYR A 212 -5.73 18.54 23.36
CA TYR A 212 -6.48 17.45 23.97
C TYR A 212 -6.81 16.36 22.95
N SER A 213 -6.50 15.10 23.28
CA SER A 213 -6.83 13.94 22.48
C SER A 213 -8.30 13.53 22.65
N LYS A 214 -8.80 12.65 21.76
CA LYS A 214 -10.16 12.06 21.88
C LYS A 214 -10.38 11.42 23.25
N LYS A 215 -9.38 10.70 23.77
CA LYS A 215 -9.48 10.01 25.05
C LYS A 215 -9.65 11.02 26.18
N ASP A 216 -8.88 12.10 26.14
CA ASP A 216 -8.94 13.17 27.15
C ASP A 216 -10.30 13.87 27.12
N LEU A 217 -10.86 14.16 25.94
CA LEU A 217 -12.19 14.75 25.81
C LEU A 217 -13.30 13.83 26.36
N MET A 218 -13.21 12.52 26.11
CA MET A 218 -14.14 11.55 26.67
C MET A 218 -14.00 11.43 28.19
N GLU A 219 -12.79 11.46 28.72
CA GLU A 219 -12.52 11.41 30.16
C GLU A 219 -13.04 12.67 30.86
N ILE A 220 -12.78 13.86 30.30
CA ILE A 220 -13.34 15.13 30.79
C ILE A 220 -14.86 15.06 30.80
N SER A 221 -15.48 14.60 29.71
CA SER A 221 -16.93 14.52 29.62
C SER A 221 -17.53 13.55 30.64
N ARG A 222 -16.85 12.41 30.92
CA ARG A 222 -17.24 11.48 32.00
C ARG A 222 -17.06 12.10 33.38
N ALA A 223 -16.00 12.86 33.60
CA ALA A 223 -15.76 13.55 34.86
C ALA A 223 -16.85 14.59 35.13
N ILE A 224 -17.18 15.42 34.14
CA ILE A 224 -18.25 16.43 34.25
C ILE A 224 -19.61 15.76 34.46
N ARG A 225 -19.92 14.66 33.75
CA ARG A 225 -21.12 13.87 34.01
C ARG A 225 -21.20 13.40 35.47
N THR A 226 -20.10 12.85 35.98
CA THR A 226 -20.03 12.35 37.37
C THR A 226 -20.20 13.49 38.38
N MET A 227 -19.67 14.68 38.06
CA MET A 227 -19.88 15.88 38.87
C MET A 227 -21.36 16.29 38.86
N ASN A 228 -21.99 16.36 37.69
CA ASN A 228 -23.41 16.72 37.55
C ASN A 228 -24.33 15.71 38.27
N GLU A 229 -24.10 14.40 38.11
CA GLU A 229 -24.86 13.35 38.81
C GLU A 229 -24.76 13.46 40.34
N ARG A 230 -23.65 14.00 40.85
CA ARG A 230 -23.40 14.22 42.28
C ARG A 230 -23.81 15.62 42.77
N GLY A 231 -24.33 16.48 41.89
CA GLY A 231 -24.63 17.88 42.20
C GLY A 231 -23.41 18.70 42.60
N LEU A 232 -22.21 18.28 42.18
CA LEU A 232 -20.94 18.94 42.48
C LEU A 232 -20.68 20.05 41.46
N GLY A 233 -20.62 21.29 41.91
CA GLY A 233 -20.21 22.43 41.08
C GLY A 233 -18.71 22.39 40.75
N VAL A 234 -18.29 23.12 39.71
CA VAL A 234 -16.89 23.19 39.26
C VAL A 234 -15.95 23.66 40.37
N GLU A 235 -16.33 24.68 41.15
CA GLU A 235 -15.55 25.14 42.29
C GLU A 235 -15.40 24.07 43.39
N GLN A 236 -16.45 23.28 43.63
CA GLN A 236 -16.38 22.20 44.62
C GLN A 236 -15.47 21.07 44.15
N PHE A 237 -15.47 20.78 42.85
CA PHE A 237 -14.56 19.82 42.25
C PHE A 237 -13.11 20.27 42.33
N ILE A 238 -12.80 21.52 41.93
CA ILE A 238 -11.44 22.08 42.00
C ILE A 238 -10.91 22.00 43.44
N ARG A 239 -11.71 22.44 44.43
CA ARG A 239 -11.31 22.34 45.85
C ARG A 239 -11.04 20.91 46.30
N LEU A 240 -11.76 19.94 45.74
CA LEU A 240 -11.60 18.53 46.08
C LEU A 240 -10.37 17.93 45.41
N VAL A 241 -10.03 18.37 44.19
CA VAL A 241 -8.78 18.04 43.51
C VAL A 241 -7.58 18.64 44.24
N ASP A 242 -7.61 19.95 44.54
CA ASP A 242 -6.55 20.64 45.30
C ASP A 242 -6.30 19.97 46.65
N TYR A 243 -7.40 19.57 47.32
CA TYR A 243 -7.32 18.82 48.58
C TYR A 243 -6.66 17.46 48.38
N LEU A 244 -7.04 16.69 47.36
CA LEU A 244 -6.44 15.38 47.07
C LEU A 244 -4.96 15.49 46.65
N GLU A 245 -4.60 16.49 45.84
CA GLU A 245 -3.20 16.78 45.50
C GLU A 245 -2.38 17.09 46.76
N GLY A 246 -2.89 17.95 47.65
CA GLY A 246 -2.23 18.23 48.92
C GLY A 246 -2.01 16.99 49.78
N LEU A 247 -2.94 16.03 49.77
CA LEU A 247 -2.76 14.75 50.47
C LEU A 247 -1.74 13.83 49.80
N MET A 248 -1.70 13.82 48.46
CA MET A 248 -0.72 13.03 47.71
C MET A 248 0.70 13.61 47.84
N ASP A 249 0.85 14.93 47.92
CA ASP A 249 2.13 15.60 48.17
C ASP A 249 2.71 15.24 49.54
N LEU A 250 1.84 14.92 50.52
CA LEU A 250 2.22 14.35 51.82
C LEU A 250 2.61 12.86 51.74
N GLY A 251 2.65 12.27 50.54
CA GLY A 251 3.02 10.88 50.28
C GLY A 251 1.90 9.88 50.57
N LEU A 252 0.66 10.34 50.78
CA LEU A 252 -0.47 9.45 51.09
C LEU A 252 -1.10 8.91 49.81
N SER A 253 -1.17 7.58 49.71
CA SER A 253 -1.88 6.94 48.59
C SER A 253 -3.40 7.16 48.68
N VAL A 254 -4.08 7.23 47.54
CA VAL A 254 -5.55 7.39 47.45
C VAL A 254 -6.30 6.30 48.22
N SER A 255 -5.80 5.06 48.19
CA SER A 255 -6.38 3.94 48.95
C SER A 255 -6.24 4.12 50.47
N PHE A 256 -5.10 4.65 50.93
CA PHE A 256 -4.89 4.98 52.33
C PHE A 256 -5.81 6.11 52.78
N ILE A 257 -5.95 7.17 51.98
CA ILE A 257 -6.85 8.31 52.26
C ILE A 257 -8.29 7.83 52.41
N LYS A 258 -8.75 6.98 51.49
CA LYS A 258 -10.11 6.43 51.52
C LYS A 258 -10.37 5.56 52.74
N ASN A 259 -9.43 4.66 53.08
CA ASN A 259 -9.55 3.81 54.26
C ASN A 259 -9.53 4.65 55.56
N LEU A 260 -8.70 5.69 55.60
CA LEU A 260 -8.61 6.61 56.73
C LEU A 260 -9.90 7.43 56.88
N GLU A 261 -10.49 7.89 55.77
CA GLU A 261 -11.77 8.59 55.77
C GLU A 261 -12.90 7.70 56.31
N GLU A 262 -13.02 6.46 55.82
CA GLU A 262 -14.02 5.49 56.29
C GLU A 262 -13.84 5.17 57.79
N ASP A 263 -12.60 5.01 58.26
CA ASP A 263 -12.32 4.76 59.69
C ASP A 263 -12.59 5.99 60.57
N LEU A 264 -12.38 7.20 60.06
CA LEU A 264 -12.68 8.45 60.78
C LEU A 264 -14.18 8.73 60.80
N GLU A 265 -14.91 8.49 59.71
CA GLU A 265 -16.39 8.59 59.68
C GLU A 265 -17.02 7.64 60.69
N ARG A 266 -16.54 6.38 60.77
CA ARG A 266 -16.99 5.41 61.80
C ARG A 266 -16.78 5.92 63.24
N ARG A 267 -15.80 6.81 63.44
CA ARG A 267 -15.46 7.42 64.73
C ARG A 267 -16.08 8.81 64.92
N GLY A 268 -16.86 9.30 63.94
CA GLY A 268 -17.49 10.63 63.97
C GLY A 268 -16.52 11.80 63.79
N LEU A 269 -15.34 11.56 63.22
CA LEU A 269 -14.28 12.55 63.01
C LEU A 269 -14.21 12.96 61.54
N LYS A 270 -13.91 14.24 61.27
CA LYS A 270 -13.67 14.75 59.92
C LYS A 270 -12.19 14.64 59.55
N LEU A 271 -11.89 14.01 58.41
CA LEU A 271 -10.53 13.80 57.91
C LEU A 271 -9.67 15.08 57.88
N GLN A 272 -10.23 16.19 57.38
CA GLN A 272 -9.53 17.49 57.34
C GLN A 272 -9.08 17.98 58.73
N LYS A 273 -9.91 17.75 59.76
CA LYS A 273 -9.58 18.18 61.13
C LYS A 273 -8.50 17.29 61.72
N TYR A 274 -8.59 15.99 61.47
CA TYR A 274 -7.63 15.00 61.94
C TYR A 274 -6.22 15.20 61.35
N LEU A 275 -6.14 15.51 60.05
CA LEU A 275 -4.85 15.76 59.39
C LEU A 275 -4.20 17.05 59.90
N LYS A 276 -4.99 18.11 60.11
CA LYS A 276 -4.48 19.35 60.70
C LYS A 276 -3.94 19.14 62.12
N GLU A 277 -4.67 18.40 62.95
CA GLU A 277 -4.22 18.05 64.31
C GLU A 277 -2.93 17.20 64.29
N MET A 278 -2.76 16.35 63.27
CA MET A 278 -1.52 15.58 63.08
C MET A 278 -0.35 16.43 62.62
N ASP A 279 -0.56 17.38 61.71
CA ASP A 279 0.48 18.32 61.28
C ASP A 279 0.95 19.19 62.45
N ASP A 280 0.02 19.73 63.24
CA ASP A 280 0.32 20.51 64.45
C ASP A 280 1.15 19.67 65.46
N LEU A 281 0.78 18.39 65.66
CA LEU A 281 1.52 17.45 66.52
C LEU A 281 2.93 17.13 66.02
N ILE A 282 3.12 17.01 64.70
CA ILE A 282 4.42 16.75 64.09
C ILE A 282 5.32 17.99 64.23
N GLU A 283 4.78 19.18 64.00
CA GLU A 283 5.51 20.44 64.16
C GLU A 283 5.95 20.65 65.62
N ASP A 284 5.05 20.40 66.59
CA ASP A 284 5.36 20.43 68.02
C ASP A 284 6.45 19.41 68.39
N LYS A 285 6.40 18.21 67.82
CA LYS A 285 7.42 17.18 68.06
C LYS A 285 8.78 17.58 67.51
N LEU A 286 8.84 18.16 66.32
CA LEU A 286 10.09 18.66 65.72
C LEU A 286 10.69 19.81 66.54
N LEU A 287 9.85 20.71 67.05
CA LEU A 287 10.27 21.78 67.95
C LEU A 287 10.83 21.23 69.27
N TYR A 288 10.17 20.21 69.82
CA TYR A 288 10.64 19.53 71.02
C TYR A 288 11.99 18.83 70.82
N GLU A 289 12.18 18.11 69.71
CA GLU A 289 13.46 17.46 69.38
C GLU A 289 14.61 18.47 69.25
N LYS A 290 14.35 19.62 68.61
CA LYS A 290 15.30 20.72 68.52
C LYS A 290 15.68 21.28 69.89
N ASN A 291 14.70 21.51 70.77
CA ASN A 291 14.93 21.99 72.13
C ASN A 291 15.76 20.99 72.95
N VAL A 292 15.49 19.69 72.81
CA VAL A 292 16.28 18.63 73.48
C VAL A 292 17.72 18.64 73.01
N ASP A 293 17.98 18.81 71.71
CA ASP A 293 19.34 18.85 71.20
C ASP A 293 20.10 20.12 71.60
N ASP A 294 19.41 21.25 71.70
CA ASP A 294 20.01 22.48 72.24
C ASP A 294 20.34 22.34 73.74
N LEU A 295 19.47 21.72 74.53
CA LEU A 295 19.74 21.37 75.93
C LEU A 295 20.92 20.39 76.07
N LYS A 296 21.08 19.43 75.16
CA LYS A 296 22.28 18.54 75.15
C LYS A 296 23.56 19.32 74.86
N LYS A 297 23.53 20.28 73.94
CA LYS A 297 24.70 21.14 73.66
C LYS A 297 25.05 21.99 74.87
N GLU A 298 24.04 22.55 75.54
CA GLU A 298 24.22 23.34 76.76
C GLU A 298 24.80 22.49 77.89
N ALA A 299 24.25 21.29 78.12
CA ALA A 299 24.77 20.34 79.10
C ALA A 299 26.24 19.98 78.84
N LYS A 300 26.62 19.77 77.57
CA LYS A 300 28.01 19.48 77.19
C LYS A 300 28.94 20.69 77.39
N SER A 301 28.43 21.90 77.15
CA SER A 301 29.15 23.15 77.44
C SER A 301 29.40 23.30 78.94
N LEU A 302 28.37 23.10 79.77
CA LEU A 302 28.47 23.13 81.23
C LEU A 302 29.42 22.05 81.76
N GLU A 303 29.39 20.84 81.20
CA GLU A 303 30.32 19.76 81.57
C GLU A 303 31.78 20.14 81.29
N ASN A 304 32.04 20.77 80.13
CA ASN A 304 33.36 21.28 79.79
C ASN A 304 33.82 22.39 80.75
N GLN A 305 32.93 23.32 81.12
CA GLN A 305 33.22 24.36 82.12
C GLN A 305 33.55 23.75 83.49
N ILE A 306 32.75 22.80 83.96
CA ILE A 306 33.02 22.06 85.21
C ILE A 306 34.37 21.37 85.16
N ARG A 307 34.73 20.77 84.01
CA ARG A 307 36.02 20.12 83.82
C ARG A 307 37.18 21.12 83.87
N SER A 308 37.02 22.29 83.26
CA SER A 308 38.02 23.38 83.34
C SER A 308 38.19 23.86 84.78
N MET A 309 37.09 24.19 85.47
CA MET A 309 37.13 24.60 86.88
C MET A 309 37.78 23.53 87.77
N ARG A 310 37.48 22.25 87.57
CA ARG A 310 38.13 21.15 88.31
C ARG A 310 39.64 21.09 88.05
N ASN A 311 40.09 21.35 86.83
CA ASN A 311 41.51 21.38 86.50
C ASN A 311 42.20 22.59 87.12
N GLU A 312 41.60 23.78 87.05
CA GLU A 312 42.09 25.01 87.70
C GLU A 312 42.21 24.83 89.21
N ILE A 313 41.19 24.25 89.86
CA ILE A 313 41.23 23.93 91.29
C ILE A 313 42.36 22.95 91.60
N ARG A 314 42.57 21.91 90.78
CA ARG A 314 43.70 20.97 90.97
C ARG A 314 45.05 21.66 90.82
N GLU A 315 45.23 22.53 89.84
CA GLU A 315 46.46 23.29 89.66
C GLU A 315 46.72 24.24 90.83
N TYR A 316 45.68 24.93 91.28
CA TYR A 316 45.74 25.78 92.46
C TYR A 316 46.14 24.96 93.70
N LEU A 317 45.51 23.81 93.94
CA LEU A 317 45.87 22.92 95.05
C LEU A 317 47.30 22.36 94.92
N LYS A 318 47.82 22.13 93.71
CA LYS A 318 49.24 21.77 93.50
C LYS A 318 50.19 22.92 93.88
N LYS A 319 49.81 24.16 93.59
CA LYS A 319 50.59 25.37 93.96
C LYS A 319 50.54 25.67 95.46
N VAL A 320 49.40 25.38 96.11
CA VAL A 320 49.17 25.65 97.53
C VAL A 320 49.62 24.49 98.44
N LYS A 321 49.87 23.28 97.91
CA LYS A 321 50.47 22.20 98.68
C LYS A 321 51.84 22.65 99.23
N PRO A 322 51.99 22.79 100.56
CA PRO A 322 53.26 23.14 101.15
C PRO A 322 54.26 22.03 100.86
N LYS A 323 55.52 22.37 100.57
CA LYS A 323 56.63 21.46 100.84
C LYS A 323 56.66 21.24 102.36
N MET A 324 55.90 20.27 102.85
CA MET A 324 56.14 19.72 104.17
C MET A 324 57.46 18.95 104.07
N LYS A 325 58.49 19.54 104.68
CA LYS A 325 59.74 18.86 105.00
C LYS A 325 59.49 17.73 105.98
#